data_AF-A0A820VWU3-F1
#
_entry.id   AF-A0A820VWU3-F1
#
_cell.length_a   1.000
_cell.length_b   1.000
_cell.length_c   1.000
_cell.angle_alpha   90.00
_cell.angle_beta   90.00
_cell.angle_gamma   90.00
#
_symmetry.space_group_name_H-M   'P 1'
#
loop_
_entity.id
_entity.type
_entity.pdbx_description
1 polymer ?
#
loop_
_entity_poly.entity_id
_entity_poly.type
_entity_poly.pdbx_seq_one_letter_code
_entity_poly.pdbx_strand_id
1 'polypeptide(L)'
;MAETSIHRKKLTNETTIKSQSIFSHSVILPSKINQEKYQLSLKQLKNAAKVYEKQPSLQKIDTEKYRNSLQRQLSIDMLRQGNHQSFRELCTILEWQKNDREQLGIEHPHHRRPLLDGEPDKLRFICTCFNKIEEAERRRQYSNMYKSYIELASFFSKTDDYWLSDLFYNKCLSVTQTHSQFDPPLVAEAYLNVGLVYERQGEI
;
A
#
# COMPACT_ATOMS: atom_id res chain seq x y z
N MET A 1 16.86 -60.00 32.72
CA MET A 1 17.77 -58.85 32.91
C MET A 1 16.99 -57.64 32.44
N ALA A 2 16.28 -56.94 33.34
CA ALA A 2 16.78 -55.84 34.18
C ALA A 2 17.32 -54.69 33.30
N GLU A 3 16.97 -53.41 33.43
CA GLU A 3 16.17 -52.66 34.41
C GLU A 3 16.10 -51.22 33.87
N THR A 4 14.96 -50.52 34.07
CA THR A 4 14.85 -49.06 34.38
C THR A 4 15.24 -48.03 33.28
N SER A 5 14.61 -46.85 33.07
CA SER A 5 13.97 -45.92 34.00
C SER A 5 13.24 -44.75 33.29
N ILE A 6 12.03 -44.38 33.77
CA ILE A 6 11.58 -43.01 34.19
C ILE A 6 11.38 -41.93 33.08
N HIS A 7 10.32 -41.11 32.92
CA HIS A 7 9.39 -40.35 33.80
C HIS A 7 8.21 -39.83 32.90
N ARG A 8 6.95 -39.60 33.32
CA ARG A 8 6.45 -38.58 34.25
C ARG A 8 4.98 -38.90 34.58
N LYS A 9 4.60 -38.73 35.85
CA LYS A 9 3.34 -39.14 36.49
C LYS A 9 2.13 -38.34 36.00
N LYS A 10 1.06 -39.06 35.63
CA LYS A 10 -0.34 -38.60 35.78
C LYS A 10 -0.72 -38.79 37.26
N LEU A 11 -1.36 -37.80 37.87
CA LEU A 11 -2.05 -37.95 39.15
C LEU A 11 -3.43 -37.30 39.01
N THR A 12 -4.36 -38.13 38.55
CA THR A 12 -5.78 -38.08 38.88
C THR A 12 -5.94 -38.42 40.36
N ASN A 13 -6.69 -37.63 41.13
CA ASN A 13 -7.25 -38.08 42.40
C ASN A 13 -8.71 -37.66 42.46
N GLU A 14 -9.58 -38.66 42.29
CA GLU A 14 -10.96 -38.66 42.77
C GLU A 14 -10.93 -38.66 44.30
N THR A 15 -11.88 -37.97 44.95
CA THR A 15 -12.58 -38.55 46.11
C THR A 15 -13.81 -37.75 46.50
N THR A 16 -14.94 -38.44 46.38
CA THR A 16 -16.30 -38.14 46.84
C THR A 16 -16.35 -37.77 48.32
N ILE A 17 -17.03 -36.67 48.68
CA ILE A 17 -17.60 -36.48 50.03
C ILE A 17 -19.06 -36.03 49.91
N LYS A 18 -19.87 -36.75 50.69
CA LYS A 18 -21.33 -36.79 50.76
C LYS A 18 -21.97 -35.45 51.13
N SER A 19 -23.17 -35.24 50.61
CA SER A 19 -24.13 -34.21 50.99
C SER A 19 -24.59 -34.35 52.44
N GLN A 20 -24.53 -33.27 53.24
CA GLN A 20 -25.64 -32.85 54.11
C GLN A 20 -25.47 -31.40 54.63
N SER A 21 -26.55 -30.64 54.41
CA SER A 21 -26.93 -29.29 54.83
C SER A 21 -26.43 -28.83 56.21
N ILE A 22 -25.91 -27.60 56.32
CA ILE A 22 -26.34 -26.60 57.32
C ILE A 22 -26.03 -25.16 56.84
N PHE A 23 -26.93 -24.22 57.16
CA PHE A 23 -26.83 -22.75 57.20
C PHE A 23 -27.32 -21.91 56.00
N SER A 24 -28.53 -21.43 56.22
CA SER A 24 -29.16 -20.20 55.72
C SER A 24 -28.23 -18.99 55.67
N HIS A 25 -28.06 -18.42 54.47
CA HIS A 25 -27.97 -16.96 54.33
C HIS A 25 -28.79 -16.52 53.12
N SER A 26 -29.68 -15.57 53.39
CA SER A 26 -30.57 -14.85 52.47
C SER A 26 -29.99 -14.62 51.07
N VAL A 27 -30.74 -15.03 50.05
CA VAL A 27 -30.62 -14.48 48.70
C VAL A 27 -30.91 -12.98 48.81
N ILE A 28 -29.87 -12.15 48.72
CA ILE A 28 -30.04 -10.70 48.64
C ILE A 28 -30.73 -10.43 47.30
N LEU A 29 -32.05 -10.26 47.33
CA LEU A 29 -32.79 -9.75 46.19
C LEU A 29 -32.32 -8.32 45.93
N PRO A 30 -31.80 -8.00 44.73
CA PRO A 30 -31.38 -6.64 44.42
C PRO A 30 -32.55 -5.67 44.62
N SER A 31 -32.30 -4.54 45.28
CA SER A 31 -33.31 -3.49 45.55
C SER A 31 -34.00 -3.05 44.26
N LYS A 32 -35.25 -2.56 44.34
CA LYS A 32 -36.06 -2.15 43.16
C LYS A 32 -35.30 -1.23 42.20
N ILE A 33 -34.47 -0.33 42.73
CA ILE A 33 -33.61 0.59 41.96
C ILE A 33 -32.54 -0.17 41.14
N ASN A 34 -32.01 -1.27 41.67
CA ASN A 34 -31.01 -2.10 41.02
C ASN A 34 -31.64 -3.04 39.97
N GLN A 35 -32.90 -3.44 40.18
CA GLN A 35 -33.69 -4.15 39.17
C GLN A 35 -34.02 -3.26 37.97
N GLU A 36 -34.42 -2.01 38.18
CA GLU A 36 -34.70 -1.08 37.08
C GLU A 36 -33.45 -0.75 36.26
N LYS A 37 -32.29 -0.55 36.91
CA LYS A 37 -31.00 -0.38 36.23
C LYS A 37 -30.63 -1.60 35.39
N TYR A 38 -30.87 -2.81 35.91
CA TYR A 38 -30.66 -4.05 35.17
C TYR A 38 -31.60 -4.19 33.96
N GLN A 39 -32.87 -3.79 34.09
CA GLN A 39 -33.79 -3.79 32.96
C GLN A 39 -33.42 -2.75 31.90
N LEU A 40 -32.93 -1.58 32.32
CA LEU A 40 -32.42 -0.54 31.43
C LEU A 40 -31.18 -1.01 30.65
N SER A 41 -30.24 -1.70 31.30
CA SER A 41 -29.05 -2.24 30.62
C SER A 41 -29.42 -3.35 29.63
N LEU A 42 -30.36 -4.23 29.97
CA LEU A 42 -30.89 -5.23 29.04
C LEU A 42 -31.59 -4.60 27.84
N LYS A 43 -32.33 -3.50 28.05
CA LYS A 43 -32.99 -2.76 26.97
C LYS A 43 -31.97 -2.08 26.05
N GLN A 44 -30.90 -1.50 26.62
CA GLN A 44 -29.80 -0.91 25.86
C GLN A 44 -29.05 -1.96 25.03
N LEU A 45 -28.76 -3.14 25.59
CA LEU A 45 -28.13 -4.25 24.87
C LEU A 45 -29.00 -4.77 23.73
N LYS A 46 -30.32 -4.91 23.96
CA LYS A 46 -31.27 -5.30 22.90
C LYS A 46 -31.37 -4.26 21.78
N ASN A 47 -31.30 -2.97 22.14
CA ASN A 47 -31.29 -1.89 21.16
C ASN A 47 -29.98 -1.87 20.36
N ALA A 48 -28.83 -2.06 21.02
CA ALA A 48 -27.54 -2.19 20.35
C ALA A 48 -27.51 -3.38 19.39
N ALA A 49 -27.99 -4.55 19.82
CA ALA A 49 -28.09 -5.74 18.98
C ALA A 49 -28.98 -5.52 17.75
N LYS A 50 -30.12 -4.83 17.90
CA LYS A 50 -30.98 -4.43 16.77
C LYS A 50 -30.32 -3.44 15.81
N VAL A 51 -29.39 -2.62 16.29
CA VAL A 51 -28.60 -1.72 15.43
C VAL A 51 -27.59 -2.53 14.62
N TYR A 52 -26.92 -3.51 15.23
CA TYR A 52 -26.01 -4.43 14.52
C TYR A 52 -26.73 -5.32 13.50
N GLU A 53 -27.95 -5.76 13.80
CA GLU A 53 -28.78 -6.57 12.90
C GLU A 53 -29.27 -5.78 11.66
N LYS A 54 -29.32 -4.44 11.76
CA LYS A 54 -29.70 -3.54 10.67
C LYS A 54 -28.51 -3.02 9.86
N GLN A 55 -27.27 -3.29 10.28
CA GLN A 55 -26.11 -2.93 9.49
C GLN A 55 -26.01 -3.88 8.28
N PRO A 56 -25.75 -3.36 7.06
CA PRO A 56 -25.40 -4.22 5.94
C PRO A 56 -24.22 -5.10 6.34
N SER A 57 -24.29 -6.39 6.06
CA SER A 57 -23.16 -7.30 6.29
C SER A 57 -22.03 -6.91 5.33
N LEU A 58 -21.15 -6.01 5.79
CA LEU A 58 -19.92 -5.66 5.11
C LEU A 58 -19.05 -6.93 5.06
N GLN A 59 -19.11 -7.64 3.95
CA GLN A 59 -18.24 -8.77 3.73
C GLN A 59 -16.80 -8.27 3.61
N LYS A 60 -15.82 -9.12 3.88
CA LYS A 60 -14.39 -8.81 3.74
C LYS A 60 -14.06 -8.18 2.37
N ILE A 61 -14.83 -8.58 1.34
CA ILE A 61 -14.78 -8.09 -0.04
C ILE A 61 -15.23 -6.62 -0.16
N ASP A 62 -16.20 -6.17 0.64
CA ASP A 62 -16.67 -4.79 0.64
C ASP A 62 -15.74 -3.88 1.46
N THR A 63 -15.09 -4.41 2.51
CA THR A 63 -13.94 -3.73 3.12
C THR A 63 -12.72 -3.70 2.20
N GLU A 64 -12.60 -4.63 1.25
CA GLU A 64 -11.54 -4.64 0.23
C GLU A 64 -11.76 -3.58 -0.84
N LYS A 65 -13.00 -3.29 -1.25
CA LYS A 65 -13.30 -2.16 -2.15
C LYS A 65 -12.88 -0.81 -1.56
N TYR A 66 -12.96 -0.66 -0.23
CA TYR A 66 -12.47 0.52 0.49
C TYR A 66 -10.96 0.44 0.84
N ARG A 67 -10.31 -0.72 0.63
CA ARG A 67 -8.89 -1.03 0.93
C ARG A 67 -8.06 -1.31 -0.34
N ASN A 68 -8.65 -1.09 -1.51
CA ASN A 68 -8.04 -1.20 -2.83
C ASN A 68 -7.81 0.22 -3.35
N SER A 69 -6.76 0.88 -2.87
CA SER A 69 -6.26 2.07 -3.56
C SER A 69 -5.99 1.70 -5.01
N LEU A 70 -6.21 2.64 -5.92
CA LEU A 70 -5.93 2.42 -7.34
C LEU A 70 -4.48 1.94 -7.55
N GLN A 71 -3.54 2.51 -6.78
CA GLN A 71 -2.16 2.06 -6.72
C GLN A 71 -2.04 0.56 -6.44
N ARG A 72 -2.77 0.04 -5.45
CA ARG A 72 -2.74 -1.39 -5.10
C ARG A 72 -3.28 -2.25 -6.23
N GLN A 73 -4.37 -1.84 -6.87
CA GLN A 73 -4.92 -2.57 -8.01
C GLN A 73 -3.92 -2.63 -9.17
N LEU A 74 -3.36 -1.48 -9.56
CA LEU A 74 -2.38 -1.40 -10.63
C LEU A 74 -1.13 -2.22 -10.30
N SER A 75 -0.67 -2.18 -9.05
CA SER A 75 0.46 -2.99 -8.58
C SER A 75 0.19 -4.49 -8.69
N ILE A 76 -1.00 -4.95 -8.31
CA ILE A 76 -1.39 -6.37 -8.48
C ILE A 76 -1.41 -6.74 -9.96
N ASP A 77 -1.93 -5.86 -10.82
CA ASP A 77 -1.99 -6.10 -12.27
C ASP A 77 -0.58 -6.18 -12.88
N MET A 78 0.34 -5.30 -12.50
CA MET A 78 1.75 -5.33 -12.93
C MET A 78 2.43 -6.64 -12.51
N LEU A 79 2.25 -7.06 -11.26
CA LEU A 79 2.83 -8.30 -10.74
C LEU A 79 2.27 -9.55 -11.45
N ARG A 80 0.96 -9.57 -11.75
CA ARG A 80 0.32 -10.66 -12.50
C ARG A 80 0.84 -10.79 -13.93
N GLN A 81 1.21 -9.67 -14.55
CA GLN A 81 1.80 -9.63 -15.88
C GLN A 81 3.31 -9.97 -15.87
N GLY A 82 3.91 -10.18 -14.70
CA GLY A 82 5.34 -10.42 -14.54
C GLY A 82 6.20 -9.16 -14.63
N ASN A 83 5.59 -7.97 -14.54
CA ASN A 83 6.29 -6.68 -14.62
C ASN A 83 6.82 -6.26 -13.23
N HIS A 84 7.78 -7.03 -12.71
CA HIS A 84 8.29 -6.85 -11.36
C HIS A 84 9.22 -5.63 -11.25
N GLN A 85 9.97 -5.33 -12.30
CA GLN A 85 10.88 -4.20 -12.30
C GLN A 85 10.11 -2.88 -12.35
N SER A 86 9.10 -2.81 -13.20
CA SER A 86 8.16 -1.71 -13.29
C SER A 86 7.46 -1.44 -11.95
N PHE A 87 7.02 -2.51 -11.27
CA PHE A 87 6.42 -2.40 -9.94
C PHE A 87 7.40 -1.80 -8.93
N ARG A 88 8.65 -2.28 -8.92
CA ARG A 88 9.69 -1.76 -8.03
C ARG A 88 9.96 -0.28 -8.28
N GLU A 89 10.14 0.11 -9.55
CA GLU A 89 10.39 1.51 -9.91
C GLU A 89 9.22 2.42 -9.49
N LEU A 90 7.98 1.98 -9.70
CA LEU A 90 6.80 2.72 -9.26
C LEU A 90 6.81 2.94 -7.74
N CYS A 91 7.08 1.89 -6.96
CA CYS A 91 7.17 2.00 -5.50
C CYS A 91 8.27 2.96 -5.07
N THR A 92 9.44 2.90 -5.71
CA THR A 92 10.56 3.83 -5.42
C THR A 92 10.17 5.29 -5.66
N ILE A 93 9.47 5.59 -6.75
CA ILE A 93 9.01 6.96 -7.05
C ILE A 93 8.00 7.45 -5.99
N LEU A 94 7.04 6.59 -5.62
CA LEU A 94 6.01 6.93 -4.63
C LEU A 94 6.59 7.11 -3.23
N GLU A 95 7.57 6.29 -2.85
CA GLU A 95 8.31 6.41 -1.59
C GLU A 95 9.17 7.67 -1.58
N TRP A 96 9.88 7.96 -2.67
CA TRP A 96 10.69 9.17 -2.80
C TRP A 96 9.85 10.43 -2.61
N GLN A 97 8.67 10.50 -3.26
CA GLN A 97 7.78 11.66 -3.12
C GLN A 97 7.28 11.85 -1.67
N LYS A 98 7.03 10.76 -0.94
CA LYS A 98 6.62 10.84 0.47
C LYS A 98 7.77 11.31 1.35
N ASN A 99 8.96 10.74 1.16
CA ASN A 99 10.14 11.09 1.94
C ASN A 99 10.57 12.54 1.70
N ASP A 100 10.51 13.02 0.46
CA ASP A 100 10.80 14.42 0.11
C ASP A 100 9.91 15.40 0.87
N ARG A 101 8.61 15.09 0.99
CA ARG A 101 7.68 15.88 1.81
C ARG A 101 8.04 15.82 3.29
N GLU A 102 8.30 14.63 3.82
CA GLU A 102 8.65 14.48 5.24
C GLU A 102 9.91 15.28 5.59
N GLN A 103 10.89 15.36 4.69
CA GLN A 103 12.14 16.09 4.88
C GLN A 103 11.98 17.61 4.80
N LEU A 104 11.19 18.11 3.86
CA LEU A 104 11.08 19.55 3.59
C LEU A 104 10.13 20.30 4.55
N GLY A 105 9.32 19.57 5.34
CA GLY A 105 8.37 20.13 6.29
C GLY A 105 7.16 20.83 5.65
N ILE A 106 6.08 21.00 6.42
CA ILE A 106 4.74 21.39 5.94
C ILE A 106 4.73 22.73 5.17
N GLU A 107 5.64 23.64 5.51
CA GLU A 107 5.73 24.99 4.92
C GLU A 107 6.28 25.01 3.49
N HIS A 108 6.92 23.91 3.04
CA HIS A 108 7.56 23.89 1.72
C HIS A 108 6.52 23.88 0.58
N PRO A 109 6.72 24.62 -0.53
CA PRO A 109 5.81 24.61 -1.68
C PRO A 109 5.47 23.23 -2.23
N HIS A 110 6.36 22.24 -2.09
CA HIS A 110 6.13 20.85 -2.50
C HIS A 110 5.03 20.12 -1.70
N HIS A 111 4.73 20.56 -0.47
CA HIS A 111 3.59 20.05 0.30
C HIS A 111 2.23 20.41 -0.30
N ARG A 112 2.15 21.55 -1.02
CA ARG A 112 0.91 21.99 -1.67
C ARG A 112 0.54 21.19 -2.91
N ARG A 113 1.47 20.43 -3.50
CA ARG A 113 1.17 19.59 -4.66
C ARG A 113 0.37 18.35 -4.22
N PRO A 114 -0.59 17.82 -5.00
CA PRO A 114 -1.19 16.51 -4.73
C PRO A 114 -0.14 15.38 -4.79
N LEU A 115 -0.33 14.33 -3.99
CA LEU A 115 0.47 13.10 -4.10
C LEU A 115 0.07 12.37 -5.38
N LEU A 116 1.02 11.64 -5.99
CA LEU A 116 0.75 10.87 -7.20
C LEU A 116 -0.32 9.78 -6.98
N ASP A 117 -0.45 9.26 -5.76
CA ASP A 117 -1.53 8.33 -5.36
C ASP A 117 -2.93 8.98 -5.40
N GLY A 118 -3.01 10.30 -5.26
CA GLY A 118 -4.25 11.07 -5.39
C GLY A 118 -4.60 11.48 -6.83
N GLU A 119 -3.70 11.22 -7.79
CA GLU A 119 -3.85 11.62 -9.20
C GLU A 119 -3.97 10.37 -10.09
N PRO A 120 -5.18 9.77 -10.19
CA PRO A 120 -5.36 8.45 -10.77
C PRO A 120 -4.96 8.37 -12.24
N ASP A 121 -5.17 9.44 -13.01
CA ASP A 121 -4.85 9.47 -14.43
C ASP A 121 -3.33 9.44 -14.67
N LYS A 122 -2.58 10.24 -13.91
CA LYS A 122 -1.11 10.26 -13.96
C LYS A 122 -0.55 8.91 -13.52
N LEU A 123 -1.11 8.32 -12.46
CA LEU A 123 -0.68 7.02 -11.96
C LEU A 123 -0.93 5.90 -12.99
N ARG A 124 -2.12 5.86 -13.60
CA ARG A 124 -2.44 4.90 -14.67
C ARG A 124 -1.52 5.07 -15.88
N PHE A 125 -1.23 6.31 -16.24
CA PHE A 125 -0.34 6.59 -17.35
C PHE A 125 1.08 6.09 -17.08
N ILE A 126 1.64 6.35 -15.89
CA ILE A 126 2.94 5.80 -15.46
C ILE A 126 2.94 4.27 -15.55
N CYS A 127 1.95 3.61 -14.94
CA CYS A 127 1.87 2.14 -14.96
C CYS A 127 1.82 1.59 -16.40
N THR A 128 1.07 2.24 -17.28
CA THR A 128 0.95 1.85 -18.68
C THR A 128 2.29 1.95 -19.39
N CYS A 129 3.00 3.07 -19.24
CA CYS A 129 4.31 3.27 -19.86
C CYS A 129 5.37 2.34 -19.26
N PHE A 130 5.37 2.11 -17.95
CA PHE A 130 6.31 1.18 -17.31
C PHE A 130 6.13 -0.25 -17.83
N ASN A 131 4.89 -0.71 -17.98
CA ASN A 131 4.63 -2.01 -18.60
C ASN A 131 5.20 -2.08 -20.03
N LYS A 132 5.03 -1.02 -20.85
CA LYS A 132 5.63 -0.95 -22.19
C LYS A 132 7.16 -0.97 -22.14
N ILE A 133 7.77 -0.26 -21.19
CA ILE A 133 9.22 -0.17 -20.99
C ILE A 133 9.80 -1.54 -20.67
N GLU A 134 9.23 -2.25 -19.69
CA GLU A 134 9.73 -3.56 -19.29
C GLU A 134 9.45 -4.63 -20.36
N GLU A 135 8.32 -4.54 -21.06
CA GLU A 135 8.06 -5.39 -22.23
C GLU A 135 9.07 -5.16 -23.35
N ALA A 136 9.39 -3.89 -23.65
CA ALA A 136 10.40 -3.53 -24.63
C ALA A 136 11.79 -4.02 -24.21
N GLU A 137 12.14 -3.91 -22.93
CA GLU A 137 13.38 -4.42 -22.36
C GLU A 137 13.48 -5.95 -22.54
N ARG A 138 12.43 -6.69 -22.19
CA ARG A 138 12.37 -8.15 -22.40
C ARG A 138 12.56 -8.54 -23.87
N ARG A 139 12.04 -7.73 -24.79
CA ARG A 139 12.20 -7.91 -26.24
C ARG A 139 13.50 -7.34 -26.81
N ARG A 140 14.35 -6.71 -25.98
CA ARG A 140 15.57 -5.98 -26.40
C ARG A 140 15.29 -4.88 -27.43
N GLN A 141 14.12 -4.27 -27.36
CA GLN A 141 13.69 -3.16 -28.22
C GLN A 141 13.99 -1.82 -27.55
N TYR A 142 15.26 -1.48 -27.40
CA TYR A 142 15.69 -0.31 -26.63
C TYR A 142 15.19 1.02 -27.21
N SER A 143 14.99 1.12 -28.53
CA SER A 143 14.36 2.28 -29.15
C SER A 143 12.91 2.49 -28.68
N ASN A 144 12.16 1.42 -28.42
CA ASN A 144 10.79 1.50 -27.89
C ASN A 144 10.79 1.86 -26.39
N MET A 145 11.77 1.34 -25.65
CA MET A 145 12.00 1.72 -24.25
C MET A 145 12.31 3.22 -24.14
N TYR A 146 13.21 3.74 -24.96
CA TYR A 146 13.55 5.16 -25.04
C TYR A 146 12.32 6.02 -25.34
N LYS A 147 11.56 5.67 -26.38
CA LYS A 147 10.32 6.39 -26.75
C LYS A 147 9.32 6.44 -25.60
N SER A 148 9.16 5.34 -24.86
CA SER A 148 8.23 5.27 -23.72
C SER A 148 8.67 6.17 -22.55
N TYR A 149 9.97 6.28 -22.28
CA TYR A 149 10.47 7.25 -21.30
C TYR A 149 10.33 8.70 -21.78
N ILE A 150 10.55 8.98 -23.07
CA ILE A 150 10.29 10.31 -23.64
C ILE A 150 8.80 10.68 -23.56
N GLU A 151 7.91 9.71 -23.78
CA GLU A 151 6.45 9.90 -23.63
C GLU A 151 6.11 10.33 -22.19
N LEU A 152 6.70 9.66 -21.19
CA LEU A 152 6.56 10.03 -19.79
C LEU A 152 7.13 11.42 -19.50
N ALA A 153 8.37 11.68 -19.93
CA ALA A 153 9.04 12.95 -19.67
C ALA A 153 8.26 14.14 -20.26
N SER A 154 7.77 13.99 -21.50
CA SER A 154 6.97 15.02 -22.18
C SER A 154 5.61 15.22 -21.52
N PHE A 155 4.94 14.13 -21.13
CA PHE A 155 3.66 14.23 -20.42
C PHE A 155 3.79 15.03 -19.13
N PHE A 156 4.78 14.70 -18.30
CA PHE A 156 5.00 15.40 -17.03
C PHE A 156 5.57 16.82 -17.21
N SER A 157 6.29 17.09 -18.29
CA SER A 157 6.67 18.46 -18.65
C SER A 157 5.44 19.32 -18.91
N LYS A 158 4.42 18.77 -19.60
CA LYS A 158 3.17 19.48 -19.93
C LYS A 158 2.23 19.65 -18.73
N THR A 159 2.34 18.81 -17.70
CA THR A 159 1.56 18.93 -16.45
C THR A 159 2.29 19.72 -15.36
N ASP A 160 3.38 20.42 -15.71
CA ASP A 160 4.27 21.14 -14.78
C ASP A 160 4.87 20.25 -13.68
N ASP A 161 4.91 18.94 -13.90
CA ASP A 161 5.54 17.97 -13.01
C ASP A 161 7.02 17.80 -13.35
N TYR A 162 7.75 18.91 -13.28
CA TYR A 162 9.16 18.97 -13.68
C TYR A 162 10.04 17.93 -12.98
N TRP A 163 9.83 17.64 -11.69
CA TRP A 163 10.61 16.61 -11.00
C TRP A 163 10.47 15.21 -11.63
N LEU A 164 9.27 14.82 -12.10
CA LEU A 164 9.06 13.56 -12.83
C LEU A 164 9.60 13.66 -14.25
N SER A 165 9.38 14.79 -14.90
CA SER A 165 9.90 15.04 -16.25
C SER A 165 11.42 14.88 -16.30
N ASP A 166 12.11 15.55 -15.37
CA ASP A 166 13.56 15.54 -15.21
C ASP A 166 14.06 14.12 -14.87
N LEU A 167 13.38 13.40 -13.99
CA LEU A 167 13.68 12.00 -13.69
C LEU A 167 13.63 11.13 -14.96
N PHE A 168 12.58 11.27 -15.76
CA PHE A 168 12.39 10.44 -16.96
C PHE A 168 13.32 10.84 -18.11
N TYR A 169 13.68 12.12 -18.27
CA TYR A 169 14.72 12.52 -19.21
C TYR A 169 16.09 11.93 -18.85
N ASN A 170 16.45 11.90 -17.56
CA ASN A 170 17.65 11.23 -17.09
C ASN A 170 17.62 9.71 -17.36
N LYS A 171 16.46 9.07 -17.17
CA LYS A 171 16.27 7.66 -17.54
C LYS A 171 16.43 7.43 -19.05
N CYS A 172 15.93 8.33 -19.91
CA CYS A 172 16.14 8.27 -21.35
C CYS A 172 17.63 8.26 -21.69
N LEU A 173 18.40 9.19 -21.12
CA LEU A 173 19.83 9.28 -21.33
C LEU A 173 20.54 8.00 -20.86
N SER A 174 20.18 7.49 -19.67
CA SER A 174 20.74 6.24 -19.14
C SER A 174 20.53 5.05 -20.08
N VAL A 175 19.35 4.93 -20.71
CA VAL A 175 19.08 3.88 -21.71
C VAL A 175 20.02 4.02 -22.92
N THR A 176 20.23 5.23 -23.42
CA THR A 176 21.15 5.46 -24.56
C THR A 176 22.61 5.20 -24.22
N GLN A 177 23.02 5.40 -22.96
CA GLN A 177 24.38 5.12 -22.50
C GLN A 177 24.61 3.62 -22.24
N THR A 178 23.57 2.92 -21.77
CA THR A 178 23.66 1.49 -21.42
C THR A 178 23.65 0.59 -22.65
N HIS A 179 23.08 1.05 -23.77
CA HIS A 179 22.94 0.26 -24.99
C HIS A 179 23.60 0.96 -26.17
N SER A 180 24.55 0.29 -26.82
CA SER A 180 25.33 0.84 -27.95
C SER A 180 24.57 0.91 -29.28
N GLN A 181 23.26 0.63 -29.30
CA GLN A 181 22.45 0.44 -30.52
C GLN A 181 21.72 1.72 -30.97
N PHE A 182 21.97 2.86 -30.31
CA PHE A 182 21.28 4.10 -30.61
C PHE A 182 22.02 4.91 -31.67
N ASP A 183 21.25 5.45 -32.61
CA ASP A 183 21.78 6.36 -33.62
C ASP A 183 22.28 7.66 -32.97
N PRO A 184 23.39 8.25 -33.47
CA PRO A 184 23.96 9.48 -32.90
C PRO A 184 22.96 10.63 -32.70
N PRO A 185 21.98 10.89 -33.59
CA PRO A 185 20.98 11.94 -33.38
C PRO A 185 20.11 11.71 -32.13
N LEU A 186 19.71 10.47 -31.83
CA LEU A 186 18.91 10.15 -30.64
C LEU A 186 19.71 10.34 -29.36
N VAL A 187 21.00 10.02 -29.40
CA VAL A 187 21.92 10.26 -28.28
C VAL A 187 22.07 11.77 -28.05
N ALA A 188 22.26 12.55 -29.10
CA ALA A 188 22.35 14.01 -29.01
C ALA A 188 21.05 14.63 -28.46
N GLU A 189 19.88 14.14 -28.89
CA GLU A 189 18.59 14.55 -28.35
C GLU A 189 18.47 14.23 -26.85
N ALA A 190 18.92 13.05 -26.41
CA ALA A 190 18.92 12.69 -25.00
C ALA A 190 19.78 13.65 -24.14
N TYR A 191 20.97 13.99 -24.63
CA TYR A 191 21.84 14.97 -23.97
C TYR A 191 21.23 16.38 -23.96
N LEU A 192 20.62 16.81 -25.08
CA LEU A 192 19.93 18.09 -25.15
C LEU A 192 18.81 18.18 -24.12
N ASN A 193 17.97 17.15 -24.03
CA ASN A 193 16.87 17.12 -23.07
C ASN A 193 17.37 17.24 -21.63
N VAL A 194 18.45 16.55 -21.27
CA VAL A 194 19.07 16.68 -19.93
C VAL A 194 19.74 18.05 -19.74
N GLY A 195 20.32 18.64 -20.79
CA GLY A 195 20.83 20.02 -20.73
C GLY A 195 19.74 21.03 -20.40
N LEU A 196 18.57 20.92 -21.02
CA LEU A 196 17.40 21.76 -20.74
C LEU A 196 16.87 21.56 -19.30
N VAL A 197 17.03 20.36 -18.73
CA VAL A 197 16.73 20.10 -17.32
C VAL A 197 17.64 20.92 -16.41
N TYR A 198 18.96 20.89 -16.64
CA TYR A 198 19.92 21.67 -15.84
C TYR A 198 19.70 23.18 -15.97
N GLU A 199 19.35 23.67 -17.16
CA GLU A 199 19.03 25.07 -17.39
C GLU A 199 17.82 25.51 -16.54
N ARG A 200 16.78 24.69 -16.51
CA ARG A 200 15.57 24.93 -15.71
C ARG A 200 15.86 24.95 -14.21
N GLN A 201 16.80 24.12 -13.76
CA GLN A 201 17.20 24.00 -12.36
C GLN A 201 18.17 25.13 -11.93
N GLY A 202 18.73 25.89 -12.88
CA GLY A 202 19.70 26.95 -12.60
C GLY A 202 21.09 26.43 -12.27
N GLU A 203 21.43 25.22 -12.71
CA GLU A 203 22.67 24.49 -12.40
C GLU A 203 23.70 24.57 -13.56
N ILE A 204 23.65 25.63 -14.38
CA ILE A 204 24.55 25.88 -15.53
C ILE A 204 25.46 27.09 -15.26
#